data_AF-T1AWK2-F1
#
_entry.id   AF-T1AWK2-F1
#
_cell.length_a   1.000
_cell.length_b   1.000
_cell.length_c   1.000
_cell.angle_alpha   90.00
_cell.angle_beta   90.00
_cell.angle_gamma   90.00
#
_symmetry.space_group_name_H-M   'P 1'
#
loop_
_entity.id
_entity.type
_entity.pdbx_description
1 polymer ?
#
loop_
_entity_poly.entity_id
_entity_poly.type
_entity_poly.pdbx_seq_one_letter_code
_entity_poly.pdbx_strand_id
1 'polypeptide(L)'
;YAKISKLTDVDDVVVACVKRLAPEDVQNYAHLKLRVDHDGIVIPPPAPPPGNRGKYSDANINGREEIRKDLPKTTKSVVIQAQNWRGSGTHDVWQTREVYVRDLLSPKQVNLSIEVLESGIDGSMFTLKFAVDEVLNRKASGFESELLYNLNILQENVGAADVYPSAATLAQYIETIRLGWQILPPGTLDDMIRRMLGGKQGAIS
;
A
#
# COMPACT_ATOMS: atom_id res chain seq x y z
N TYR A 1 -10.41 -7.87 -10.30
CA TYR A 1 -10.74 -7.59 -11.71
C TYR A 1 -12.17 -7.11 -11.97
N ALA A 2 -13.21 -7.50 -11.20
CA ALA A 2 -14.61 -7.10 -11.48
C ALA A 2 -15.04 -5.66 -11.05
N LYS A 3 -14.28 -4.95 -10.21
CA LYS A 3 -14.63 -3.58 -9.76
C LYS A 3 -14.10 -2.47 -10.66
N ILE A 4 -12.93 -2.66 -11.27
CA ILE A 4 -12.31 -1.66 -12.16
C ILE A 4 -13.20 -1.38 -13.39
N SER A 5 -13.99 -2.36 -13.84
CA SER A 5 -14.93 -2.21 -14.95
C SER A 5 -16.22 -1.43 -14.61
N LYS A 6 -16.50 -1.11 -13.33
CA LYS A 6 -17.63 -0.24 -12.94
C LYS A 6 -17.22 1.23 -12.79
N LEU A 7 -15.93 1.53 -12.81
CA LEU A 7 -15.38 2.89 -12.70
C LEU A 7 -15.31 3.61 -14.06
N THR A 8 -15.72 2.97 -15.16
CA THR A 8 -15.47 3.38 -16.56
C THR A 8 -16.00 4.76 -16.94
N ASP A 9 -16.96 5.31 -16.21
CA ASP A 9 -17.57 6.62 -16.52
C ASP A 9 -17.02 7.79 -15.69
N VAL A 10 -16.07 7.56 -14.77
CA VAL A 10 -15.52 8.62 -13.91
C VAL A 10 -14.05 8.83 -14.22
N ASP A 11 -13.70 10.07 -14.58
CA ASP A 11 -12.33 10.48 -14.89
C ASP A 11 -11.45 10.62 -13.65
N ASP A 12 -12.01 11.06 -12.52
CA ASP A 12 -11.29 11.30 -11.27
C ASP A 12 -11.60 10.22 -10.23
N VAL A 13 -10.54 9.60 -9.70
CA VAL A 13 -10.63 8.51 -8.73
C VAL A 13 -9.76 8.77 -7.51
N VAL A 14 -10.11 8.14 -6.40
CA VAL A 14 -9.35 8.17 -5.15
C VAL A 14 -9.10 6.74 -4.70
N VAL A 15 -7.92 6.50 -4.11
CA VAL A 15 -7.55 5.22 -3.53
C VAL A 15 -7.93 5.23 -2.06
N ALA A 16 -8.84 4.33 -1.68
CA ALA A 16 -9.35 4.23 -0.32
C ALA A 16 -9.70 2.79 0.04
N CYS A 17 -9.82 2.49 1.31
CA CYS A 17 -10.41 1.25 1.78
C CYS A 17 -11.25 1.50 3.02
N VAL A 18 -12.20 0.59 3.25
CA VAL A 18 -13.07 0.66 4.42
C VAL A 18 -12.89 -0.62 5.22
N LYS A 19 -12.65 -0.48 6.52
CA LYS A 19 -12.51 -1.60 7.44
C LYS A 19 -13.42 -1.43 8.63
N ARG A 20 -14.03 -2.54 9.03
CA ARG A 20 -14.74 -2.66 10.29
C ARG A 20 -13.78 -3.25 11.32
N LEU A 21 -13.52 -2.53 12.40
CA LEU A 21 -12.55 -2.89 13.43
C LEU A 21 -13.23 -3.01 14.79
N ALA A 22 -12.88 -4.05 15.54
CA ALA A 22 -13.14 -4.08 16.97
C ALA A 22 -12.17 -3.13 17.71
N PRO A 23 -12.51 -2.63 18.91
CA PRO A 23 -11.63 -1.75 19.69
C PRO A 23 -10.22 -2.33 19.92
N GLU A 24 -10.13 -3.65 20.10
CA GLU A 24 -8.87 -4.38 20.26
C GLU A 24 -7.98 -4.35 19.01
N ASP A 25 -8.59 -4.41 17.81
CA ASP A 25 -7.87 -4.39 16.54
C ASP A 25 -7.32 -3.00 16.18
N VAL A 26 -7.85 -1.93 16.80
CA VAL A 26 -7.37 -0.56 16.56
C VAL A 26 -5.89 -0.40 16.91
N GLN A 27 -5.39 -1.17 17.88
CA GLN A 27 -3.98 -1.16 18.27
C GLN A 27 -3.05 -1.61 17.14
N ASN A 28 -3.53 -2.44 16.19
CA ASN A 28 -2.76 -2.83 15.01
C ASN A 28 -2.43 -1.64 14.08
N TYR A 29 -3.09 -0.50 14.30
CA TYR A 29 -2.93 0.74 13.54
C TYR A 29 -2.27 1.85 14.36
N ALA A 30 -1.63 1.52 15.49
CA ALA A 30 -0.93 2.49 16.34
C ALA A 30 0.18 3.25 15.60
N HIS A 31 0.79 2.66 14.56
CA HIS A 31 1.78 3.35 13.69
C HIS A 31 1.17 4.52 12.92
N LEU A 32 -0.14 4.49 12.66
CA LEU A 32 -0.87 5.62 12.10
C LEU A 32 -1.36 6.59 13.19
N LYS A 33 -0.98 6.39 14.45
CA LYS A 33 -1.47 7.17 15.62
C LYS A 33 -2.98 7.05 15.85
N LEU A 34 -3.60 5.99 15.33
CA LEU A 34 -4.97 5.64 15.66
C LEU A 34 -5.01 5.04 17.07
N ARG A 35 -5.92 5.53 17.93
CA ARG A 35 -6.06 5.03 19.30
C ARG A 35 -7.53 5.05 19.74
N VAL A 36 -7.90 4.13 20.64
CA VAL A 36 -9.18 4.16 21.34
C VAL A 36 -8.98 4.82 22.69
N ASP A 37 -9.87 5.74 23.04
CA ASP A 37 -9.94 6.42 24.32
C ASP A 37 -11.30 6.16 24.99
N HIS A 38 -11.50 6.69 26.20
CA HIS A 38 -12.72 6.43 26.99
C HIS A 38 -14.00 6.93 26.31
N ASP A 39 -13.89 8.01 25.53
CA ASP A 39 -15.01 8.65 24.81
C ASP A 39 -15.13 8.20 23.33
N GLY A 40 -14.32 7.23 22.88
CA GLY A 40 -14.37 6.69 21.53
C GLY A 40 -13.02 6.66 20.82
N ILE A 41 -13.04 6.66 19.48
CA ILE A 41 -11.81 6.57 18.67
C ILE A 41 -11.21 7.94 18.37
N VAL A 42 -9.93 8.10 18.65
CA VAL A 42 -9.18 9.32 18.35
C VAL A 42 -8.47 9.15 17.01
N ILE A 43 -8.80 10.03 16.07
CA ILE A 43 -8.28 10.03 14.72
C ILE A 43 -7.16 11.08 14.61
N PRO A 44 -6.01 10.73 14.01
CA PRO A 44 -4.96 11.69 13.71
C PRO A 44 -5.38 12.67 12.59
N PRO A 45 -4.78 13.87 12.51
CA PRO A 45 -4.86 14.66 11.29
C PRO A 45 -4.18 13.93 10.13
N PRO A 46 -4.56 14.22 8.87
CA PRO A 46 -3.91 13.61 7.71
C PRO A 46 -2.40 13.87 7.72
N ALA A 47 -1.63 12.81 7.53
CA ALA A 47 -0.18 12.86 7.56
C ALA A 47 0.42 11.77 6.68
N PRO A 48 1.69 11.91 6.24
CA PRO A 48 2.35 10.83 5.52
C PRO A 48 2.48 9.59 6.42
N PRO A 49 2.21 8.38 5.89
CA PRO A 49 2.43 7.16 6.64
C PRO A 49 3.91 6.99 6.99
N PRO A 50 4.25 6.30 8.09
CA PRO A 50 5.63 6.12 8.50
C PRO A 50 6.42 5.27 7.51
N GLY A 51 7.68 5.65 7.26
CA GLY A 51 8.50 5.05 6.19
C GLY A 51 8.91 3.60 6.45
N ASN A 52 8.89 3.16 7.71
CA ASN A 52 9.28 1.81 8.11
C ASN A 52 8.24 0.71 7.78
N ARG A 53 7.14 1.05 7.11
CA ARG A 53 6.05 0.11 6.81
C ARG A 53 6.27 -0.71 5.55
N GLY A 54 7.07 -0.21 4.63
CA GLY A 54 7.38 -0.91 3.40
C GLY A 54 8.10 -0.01 2.41
N LYS A 55 8.36 -0.56 1.21
CA LYS A 55 9.15 0.11 0.18
C LYS A 55 8.46 1.38 -0.33
N TYR A 56 7.14 1.36 -0.48
CA TYR A 56 6.40 2.52 -0.98
C TYR A 56 6.26 3.59 0.08
N SER A 57 6.04 3.19 1.34
CA SER A 57 6.01 4.09 2.49
C SER A 57 7.36 4.79 2.71
N ASP A 58 8.47 4.05 2.60
CA ASP A 58 9.83 4.62 2.65
C ASP A 58 10.06 5.60 1.48
N ALA A 59 9.74 5.18 0.26
CA ALA A 59 9.86 6.02 -0.92
C ALA A 59 8.99 7.28 -0.85
N ASN A 60 7.89 7.26 -0.09
CA ASN A 60 7.01 8.43 0.08
C ASN A 60 7.67 9.54 0.87
N ILE A 61 8.49 9.18 1.87
CA ILE A 61 9.17 10.13 2.75
C ILE A 61 10.55 10.49 2.22
N ASN A 62 11.30 9.49 1.76
CA ASN A 62 12.72 9.63 1.41
C ASN A 62 12.98 9.72 -0.10
N GLY A 63 11.98 9.44 -0.95
CA GLY A 63 12.18 9.25 -2.38
C GLY A 63 12.82 7.89 -2.68
N ARG A 64 13.17 7.65 -3.94
CA ARG A 64 13.86 6.40 -4.32
C ARG A 64 14.78 6.58 -5.50
N GLU A 65 15.85 5.79 -5.54
CA GLU A 65 16.66 5.64 -6.75
C GLU A 65 16.02 4.59 -7.68
N GLU A 66 15.81 4.96 -8.93
CA GLU A 66 15.36 4.05 -9.99
C GLU A 66 16.49 3.79 -10.98
N ILE A 67 16.81 2.50 -11.16
CA ILE A 67 17.85 2.09 -12.11
C ILE A 67 17.23 2.02 -13.50
N ARG A 68 17.64 2.92 -14.38
CA ARG A 68 17.21 3.00 -15.78
C ARG A 68 17.90 1.93 -16.62
N LYS A 69 17.29 0.74 -16.64
CA LYS A 69 17.75 -0.40 -17.47
C LYS A 69 17.37 -0.26 -18.94
N ASP A 70 16.45 0.64 -19.25
CA ASP A 70 15.98 1.00 -20.57
C ASP A 70 16.98 1.89 -21.34
N LEU A 71 17.84 2.64 -20.62
CA LEU A 71 18.87 3.47 -21.21
C LEU A 71 20.19 2.69 -21.38
N PRO A 72 21.03 3.07 -22.37
CA PRO A 72 22.37 2.51 -22.50
C PRO A 72 23.19 2.80 -21.24
N LYS A 73 24.09 1.87 -20.91
CA LYS A 73 25.01 2.06 -19.78
C LYS A 73 25.92 3.24 -20.04
N THR A 74 26.24 3.97 -18.98
CA THR A 74 27.21 5.06 -19.01
C THR A 74 28.53 4.63 -18.37
N THR A 75 29.62 5.19 -18.83
CA THR A 75 30.96 4.91 -18.34
C THR A 75 31.22 5.74 -17.09
N LYS A 76 31.46 5.07 -15.95
CA LYS A 76 31.78 5.73 -14.67
C LYS A 76 33.13 5.27 -14.16
N SER A 77 34.00 6.22 -13.85
CA SER A 77 35.27 5.97 -13.16
C SER A 77 35.04 5.98 -11.65
N VAL A 78 35.43 4.91 -10.98
CA VAL A 78 35.41 4.79 -9.53
C VAL A 78 36.82 4.60 -9.00
N VAL A 79 37.09 5.15 -7.82
CA VAL A 79 38.36 4.96 -7.14
C VAL A 79 38.26 3.70 -6.28
N ILE A 80 39.21 2.80 -6.44
CA ILE A 80 39.39 1.64 -5.58
C ILE A 80 40.74 1.75 -4.88
N GLN A 81 40.81 1.27 -3.63
CA GLN A 81 42.06 1.17 -2.88
C GLN A 81 42.79 -0.11 -3.32
N ALA A 82 43.93 0.03 -3.98
CA ALA A 82 44.80 -1.08 -4.33
C ALA A 82 46.00 -1.14 -3.39
N GLN A 83 46.48 -2.34 -3.08
CA GLN A 83 47.69 -2.50 -2.27
C GLN A 83 48.91 -1.97 -3.01
N ASN A 84 49.82 -1.35 -2.27
CA ASN A 84 51.08 -0.91 -2.82
C ASN A 84 52.03 -2.12 -3.00
N TRP A 85 52.51 -2.35 -4.22
CA TRP A 85 53.35 -3.53 -4.53
C TRP A 85 54.73 -3.48 -3.87
N ARG A 86 55.22 -2.29 -3.49
CA ARG A 86 56.60 -2.09 -2.97
C ARG A 86 56.66 -1.40 -1.60
N GLY A 87 55.63 -1.51 -0.78
CA GLY A 87 55.66 -0.94 0.57
C GLY A 87 54.41 -1.23 1.39
N SER A 88 54.37 -0.71 2.61
CA SER A 88 53.16 -0.73 3.44
C SER A 88 52.20 0.38 2.99
N GLY A 89 50.95 0.03 2.71
CA GLY A 89 49.88 1.00 2.44
C GLY A 89 49.01 0.66 1.24
N THR A 90 48.02 1.52 0.99
CA THR A 90 47.12 1.47 -0.17
C THR A 90 47.27 2.72 -1.02
N HIS A 91 46.89 2.63 -2.29
CA HIS A 91 46.83 3.76 -3.19
C HIS A 91 45.55 3.72 -4.03
N ASP A 92 45.15 4.91 -4.48
CA ASP A 92 43.96 5.10 -5.29
C ASP A 92 44.23 4.66 -6.73
N VAL A 93 43.43 3.71 -7.21
CA VAL A 93 43.42 3.29 -8.61
C VAL A 93 42.06 3.64 -9.20
N TRP A 94 42.10 4.33 -10.34
CA TRP A 94 40.91 4.61 -11.13
C TRP A 94 40.52 3.37 -11.92
N GLN A 95 39.33 2.84 -11.65
CA GLN A 95 38.73 1.77 -12.44
C GLN A 95 37.52 2.30 -13.19
N THR A 96 37.56 2.17 -14.51
CA THR A 96 36.44 2.52 -15.38
C THR A 96 35.51 1.31 -15.55
N ARG A 97 34.21 1.50 -15.33
CA ARG A 97 33.19 0.47 -15.54
C ARG A 97 31.92 1.03 -16.16
N GLU A 98 31.22 0.21 -16.93
CA GLU A 98 29.90 0.53 -17.44
C GLU A 98 28.83 0.29 -16.36
N VAL A 99 28.01 1.32 -16.08
CA VAL A 99 26.95 1.28 -15.08
C VAL A 99 25.64 1.77 -15.67
N TYR A 100 24.52 1.24 -15.18
CA TYR A 100 23.21 1.78 -15.51
C TYR A 100 23.06 3.18 -14.91
N VAL A 101 22.41 4.07 -15.66
CA VAL A 101 22.00 5.38 -15.17
C VAL A 101 20.98 5.19 -14.05
N ARG A 102 21.08 6.02 -13.02
CA ARG A 102 20.14 6.03 -11.90
C ARG A 102 19.45 7.37 -11.87
N ASP A 103 18.13 7.35 -11.81
CA ASP A 103 17.32 8.54 -11.61
C ASP A 103 16.89 8.62 -10.15
N LEU A 104 16.97 9.82 -9.58
CA LEU A 104 16.44 10.08 -8.25
C LEU A 104 15.00 10.55 -8.39
N LEU A 105 14.07 9.74 -7.90
CA LEU A 105 12.67 10.13 -7.77
C LEU A 105 12.46 10.79 -6.41
N SER A 106 12.01 12.05 -6.44
CA SER A 106 11.71 12.81 -5.25
C SER A 106 10.60 12.16 -4.40
N PRO A 107 10.64 12.34 -3.07
CA PRO A 107 9.54 11.91 -2.20
C PRO A 107 8.25 12.63 -2.60
N LYS A 108 7.14 11.87 -2.61
CA LYS A 108 5.82 12.41 -2.95
C LYS A 108 5.10 13.00 -1.74
N GLN A 109 5.42 12.50 -0.54
CA GLN A 109 4.82 12.92 0.73
C GLN A 109 3.28 12.89 0.72
N VAL A 110 2.69 11.89 0.06
CA VAL A 110 1.23 11.71 0.05
C VAL A 110 0.73 11.41 1.46
N ASN A 111 -0.38 12.05 1.84
CA ASN A 111 -0.98 11.89 3.15
C ASN A 111 -2.00 10.75 3.16
N LEU A 112 -2.14 10.13 4.33
CA LEU A 112 -3.20 9.17 4.61
C LEU A 112 -4.21 9.84 5.55
N SER A 113 -5.46 9.93 5.13
CA SER A 113 -6.59 10.37 5.94
C SER A 113 -7.40 9.19 6.45
N ILE A 114 -7.95 9.34 7.66
CA ILE A 114 -8.79 8.36 8.31
C ILE A 114 -10.09 9.04 8.70
N GLU A 115 -11.23 8.43 8.39
CA GLU A 115 -12.55 8.95 8.69
C GLU A 115 -13.41 7.86 9.36
N VAL A 116 -14.14 8.20 10.41
CA VAL A 116 -15.16 7.31 10.99
C VAL A 116 -16.44 7.46 10.19
N LEU A 117 -16.88 6.39 9.55
CA LEU A 117 -18.15 6.36 8.83
C LEU A 117 -19.31 5.99 9.74
N GLU A 118 -19.12 4.98 10.59
CA GLU A 118 -20.11 4.51 11.57
C GLU A 118 -19.40 4.08 12.85
N SER A 119 -20.01 4.36 14.00
CA SER A 119 -19.67 3.76 15.28
C SER A 119 -20.83 2.89 15.74
N GLY A 120 -20.53 1.66 16.14
CA GLY A 120 -21.52 0.75 16.73
C GLY A 120 -22.03 1.31 18.06
N ILE A 121 -23.24 0.90 18.42
CA ILE A 121 -23.82 1.20 19.74
C ILE A 121 -22.80 0.73 20.80
N ASP A 122 -22.46 1.62 21.72
CA ASP A 122 -21.48 1.46 22.80
C ASP A 122 -20.00 1.26 22.38
N GLY A 123 -19.61 1.64 21.16
CA GLY A 123 -18.21 1.57 20.72
C GLY A 123 -17.72 0.14 20.46
N SER A 124 -18.64 -0.83 20.33
CA SER A 124 -18.34 -2.24 20.10
C SER A 124 -17.61 -2.51 18.78
N MET A 125 -17.88 -1.72 17.74
CA MET A 125 -17.22 -1.80 16.43
C MET A 125 -17.12 -0.42 15.80
N PHE A 126 -16.04 -0.16 15.07
CA PHE A 126 -15.84 1.06 14.29
C PHE A 126 -15.75 0.74 12.81
N THR A 127 -16.49 1.47 11.98
CA THR A 127 -16.34 1.44 10.52
C THR A 127 -15.48 2.64 10.11
N LEU A 128 -14.24 2.36 9.71
CA LEU A 128 -13.25 3.37 9.34
C LEU A 128 -12.97 3.33 7.85
N LYS A 129 -12.90 4.51 7.23
CA LYS A 129 -12.36 4.73 5.90
C LYS A 129 -10.93 5.21 6.03
N PHE A 130 -10.02 4.56 5.31
CA PHE A 130 -8.64 4.99 5.12
C PHE A 130 -8.50 5.42 3.66
N ALA A 131 -8.02 6.64 3.40
CA ALA A 131 -7.84 7.15 2.06
C ALA A 131 -6.45 7.77 1.89
N VAL A 132 -5.92 7.69 0.67
CA VAL A 132 -4.78 8.52 0.28
C VAL A 132 -5.34 9.85 -0.20
N ASP A 133 -4.82 10.96 0.32
CA ASP A 133 -5.29 12.32 0.01
C ASP A 133 -4.76 12.81 -1.34
N GLU A 134 -5.07 12.05 -2.38
CA GLU A 134 -4.71 12.35 -3.75
C GLU A 134 -5.81 11.90 -4.69
N VAL A 135 -6.27 12.84 -5.52
CA VAL A 135 -7.24 12.57 -6.58
C VAL A 135 -6.47 12.32 -7.86
N LEU A 136 -6.69 11.16 -8.46
CA LEU A 136 -6.02 10.71 -9.66
C LEU A 136 -6.93 10.87 -10.88
N ASN A 137 -6.46 11.59 -11.89
CA ASN A 137 -7.15 11.72 -13.16
C ASN A 137 -6.71 10.61 -14.12
N ARG A 138 -7.67 9.82 -14.61
CA ARG A 138 -7.45 8.68 -15.52
C ARG A 138 -6.85 9.04 -16.86
N LYS A 139 -7.03 10.29 -17.30
CA LYS A 139 -6.51 10.81 -18.57
C LYS A 139 -5.08 11.33 -18.44
N ALA A 140 -4.53 11.40 -17.23
CA ALA A 140 -3.15 11.79 -17.01
C ALA A 140 -2.17 10.72 -17.52
N SER A 141 -1.07 11.14 -18.14
CA SER A 141 -0.05 10.25 -18.72
C SER A 141 0.66 9.35 -17.71
N GLY A 142 0.61 9.67 -16.42
CA GLY A 142 1.18 8.88 -15.32
C GLY A 142 0.17 8.08 -14.50
N PHE A 143 -1.12 8.08 -14.88
CA PHE A 143 -2.21 7.58 -14.05
C PHE A 143 -1.96 6.19 -13.45
N GLU A 144 -1.55 5.21 -14.26
CA GLU A 144 -1.36 3.83 -13.78
C GLU A 144 -0.25 3.74 -12.73
N SER A 145 0.83 4.51 -12.92
CA SER A 145 1.96 4.52 -11.98
C SER A 145 1.59 5.17 -10.65
N GLU A 146 0.80 6.24 -10.69
CA GLU A 146 0.28 6.93 -9.50
C GLU A 146 -0.75 6.06 -8.77
N LEU A 147 -1.66 5.44 -9.52
CA LEU A 147 -2.66 4.52 -8.99
C LEU A 147 -1.99 3.35 -8.26
N LEU A 148 -1.00 2.71 -8.89
CA LEU A 148 -0.26 1.62 -8.30
C LEU A 148 0.51 2.07 -7.06
N TYR A 149 1.08 3.27 -7.09
CA TYR A 149 1.77 3.85 -5.94
C TYR A 149 0.82 3.99 -4.74
N ASN A 150 -0.34 4.60 -4.94
CA ASN A 150 -1.32 4.83 -3.88
C ASN A 150 -1.96 3.54 -3.36
N LEU A 151 -2.19 2.55 -4.24
CA LEU A 151 -2.64 1.22 -3.82
C LEU A 151 -1.62 0.54 -2.91
N ASN A 152 -0.33 0.63 -3.24
CA ASN A 152 0.72 0.03 -2.41
C ASN A 152 0.89 0.75 -1.08
N ILE A 153 0.73 2.07 -1.03
CA ILE A 153 0.72 2.83 0.23
C ILE A 153 -0.35 2.28 1.18
N LEU A 154 -1.60 2.12 0.71
CA LEU A 154 -2.66 1.53 1.55
C LEU A 154 -2.41 0.05 1.87
N GLN A 155 -1.88 -0.72 0.92
CA GLN A 155 -1.60 -2.13 1.16
C GLN A 155 -0.53 -2.33 2.26
N GLU A 156 0.53 -1.52 2.28
CA GLU A 156 1.60 -1.59 3.30
C GLU A 156 1.13 -1.12 4.69
N ASN A 157 0.25 -0.11 4.72
CA ASN A 157 -0.17 0.52 5.98
C ASN A 157 -1.42 -0.10 6.58
N VAL A 158 -2.36 -0.54 5.73
CA VAL A 158 -3.70 -0.99 6.13
C VAL A 158 -3.93 -2.46 5.79
N GLY A 159 -3.20 -3.03 4.83
CA GLY A 159 -3.37 -4.41 4.37
C GLY A 159 -4.55 -4.61 3.43
N ALA A 160 -5.22 -3.53 3.03
CA ALA A 160 -6.31 -3.52 2.06
C ALA A 160 -6.28 -2.22 1.26
N ALA A 161 -6.71 -2.28 0.01
CA ALA A 161 -6.83 -1.13 -0.87
C ALA A 161 -7.97 -1.36 -1.87
N ASP A 162 -8.68 -0.29 -2.23
CA ASP A 162 -9.71 -0.30 -3.27
C ASP A 162 -9.72 1.07 -3.97
N VAL A 163 -10.47 1.19 -5.06
CA VAL A 163 -10.54 2.42 -5.88
C VAL A 163 -11.98 2.89 -5.93
N TYR A 164 -12.19 4.18 -5.68
CA TYR A 164 -13.50 4.81 -5.67
C TYR A 164 -13.52 6.03 -6.59
N PRO A 165 -14.68 6.41 -7.14
CA PRO A 165 -14.86 7.75 -7.70
C PRO A 165 -14.47 8.83 -6.68
N SER A 166 -13.86 9.93 -7.12
CA SER A 166 -13.54 11.05 -6.20
C SER A 166 -14.79 11.62 -5.51
N ALA A 167 -15.92 11.64 -6.23
CA ALA A 167 -17.23 12.05 -5.72
C ALA A 167 -18.02 10.92 -5.02
N ALA A 168 -17.35 9.85 -4.60
CA ALA A 168 -18.04 8.72 -3.99
C ALA A 168 -18.75 9.11 -2.68
N THR A 169 -19.99 8.65 -2.53
CA THR A 169 -20.81 8.91 -1.34
C THR A 169 -20.51 7.92 -0.23
N LEU A 170 -20.80 8.31 1.02
CA LEU A 170 -20.66 7.43 2.20
C LEU A 170 -21.40 6.08 2.01
N ALA A 171 -22.56 6.07 1.35
CA ALA A 171 -23.31 4.85 1.06
C ALA A 171 -22.52 3.86 0.17
N GLN A 172 -21.79 4.35 -0.84
CA GLN A 172 -21.00 3.51 -1.74
C GLN A 172 -19.80 2.88 -1.03
N TYR A 173 -19.21 3.59 -0.07
CA TYR A 173 -18.16 3.05 0.80
C TYR A 173 -18.68 1.91 1.68
N ILE A 174 -19.86 2.07 2.30
CA ILE A 174 -20.46 1.06 3.18
C ILE A 174 -20.91 -0.20 2.42
N GLU A 175 -21.41 -0.05 1.19
CA GLU A 175 -21.83 -1.18 0.34
C GLU A 175 -20.69 -2.19 0.12
N THR A 176 -19.45 -1.70 -0.01
CA THR A 176 -18.26 -2.55 -0.21
C THR A 176 -18.00 -3.50 0.96
N ILE A 177 -18.31 -3.09 2.21
CA ILE A 177 -18.18 -3.96 3.38
C ILE A 177 -19.19 -5.11 3.33
N ARG A 178 -20.43 -4.81 2.93
CA ARG A 178 -21.53 -5.78 2.90
C ARG A 178 -21.30 -6.89 1.87
N LEU A 179 -20.70 -6.55 0.73
CA LEU A 179 -20.41 -7.51 -0.35
C LEU A 179 -19.37 -8.58 0.03
N GLY A 180 -18.47 -8.29 0.99
CA GLY A 180 -17.48 -9.27 1.45
C GLY A 180 -18.10 -10.55 2.04
N TRP A 181 -19.32 -10.46 2.57
CA TRP A 181 -20.04 -11.59 3.18
C TRP A 181 -20.85 -12.42 2.18
N GLN A 182 -21.11 -11.93 0.96
CA GLN A 182 -21.95 -12.62 -0.04
C GLN A 182 -21.16 -13.46 -1.07
N ILE A 183 -19.82 -13.42 -1.03
CA ILE A 183 -18.99 -14.15 -2.02
C ILE A 183 -18.90 -15.66 -1.71
N LEU A 184 -19.35 -16.11 -0.54
CA LEU A 184 -19.55 -17.53 -0.30
C LEU A 184 -20.87 -17.95 -0.96
N PRO A 185 -20.87 -18.95 -1.86
CA PRO A 185 -22.13 -19.52 -2.35
C PRO A 185 -22.93 -19.98 -1.12
N PRO A 186 -24.28 -19.97 -1.17
CA PRO A 186 -25.10 -20.47 -0.07
C PRO A 186 -24.86 -21.97 0.11
N GLY A 187 -23.90 -22.29 0.95
CA GLY A 187 -23.49 -23.62 1.37
C GLY A 187 -22.96 -23.45 2.78
N THR A 188 -23.52 -24.20 3.71
CA THR A 188 -23.20 -24.13 5.13
C THR A 188 -21.68 -24.23 5.35
N LEU A 189 -21.12 -23.43 6.26
CA LEU A 189 -19.69 -23.37 6.58
C LEU A 189 -19.07 -24.77 6.76
N ASP A 190 -19.86 -25.68 7.33
CA ASP A 190 -19.54 -27.09 7.53
C ASP A 190 -19.26 -27.87 6.24
N ASP A 191 -19.95 -27.56 5.14
CA ASP A 191 -19.74 -28.22 3.85
C ASP A 191 -18.40 -27.82 3.23
N MET A 192 -17.97 -26.57 3.40
CA MET A 192 -16.64 -26.12 2.96
C MET A 192 -15.51 -26.71 3.82
N ILE A 193 -15.69 -26.78 5.14
CA ILE A 193 -14.73 -27.40 6.06
C ILE A 193 -14.55 -28.89 5.72
N ARG A 194 -15.66 -29.60 5.48
CA ARG A 194 -15.63 -31.00 5.02
C ARG A 194 -14.92 -31.18 3.69
N ARG A 195 -15.12 -30.27 2.74
CA ARG A 195 -14.48 -30.33 1.42
C ARG A 195 -12.97 -30.05 1.46
N MET A 196 -12.52 -29.19 2.38
CA MET A 196 -11.09 -28.93 2.59
C MET A 196 -10.40 -30.06 3.36
N LEU A 197 -11.08 -30.67 4.35
CA LEU A 197 -10.52 -31.76 5.15
C LEU A 197 -10.63 -33.15 4.48
N GLY A 198 -11.57 -33.35 3.56
CA GLY A 198 -11.78 -34.61 2.84
C GLY A 198 -10.76 -34.90 1.73
N GLY A 199 -9.91 -33.93 1.36
CA GLY A 199 -8.95 -34.06 0.25
C GLY A 199 -7.65 -34.82 0.55
N LYS A 200 -7.50 -35.43 1.74
CA LYS A 200 -6.23 -36.04 2.19
C LYS A 200 -6.26 -37.56 2.44
N GLN A 201 -7.24 -38.30 1.92
CA GLN A 201 -7.22 -39.76 1.92
C GLN A 201 -7.44 -40.29 0.49
N GLY A 202 -6.35 -40.46 -0.24
CA GLY A 202 -6.41 -41.04 -1.59
C GLY A 202 -5.07 -41.05 -2.32
N ALA A 203 -4.00 -41.53 -1.66
CA ALA A 203 -2.73 -41.87 -2.33
C ALA A 203 -1.85 -42.76 -1.43
N ILE A 204 -2.33 -43.95 -1.03
CA ILE A 204 -1.45 -45.07 -0.65
C ILE A 204 -2.15 -46.38 -1.09
N SER A 205 -1.78 -46.86 -2.28
CA SER A 205 -1.80 -48.27 -2.70
C SER A 205 -1.04 -48.40 -4.01
#